data_AF-A0A7Y0QJP4-F1
#
_entry.id   AF-A0A7Y0QJP4-F1
#
_cell.length_a   1.000
_cell.length_b   1.000
_cell.length_c   1.000
_cell.angle_alpha   90.00
_cell.angle_beta   90.00
_cell.angle_gamma   90.00
#
_symmetry.space_group_name_H-M   'P 1'
#
loop_
_entity.id
_entity.type
_entity.pdbx_description
1 polymer ?
#
loop_
_entity_poly.entity_id
_entity_poly.type
_entity_poly.pdbx_seq_one_letter_code
_entity_poly.pdbx_strand_id
1 'polypeptide(L)' 'MRSVKGGLAAPAGLSNHGWGLAVDLCPESYTGPRGAWLHDVGPVFGWDNPAWAHRGGGGPYEPWHWEYVPGVRDIERRA' A
#
# COMPACT_ATOMS: atom_id res chain seq x y z
N MET A 1 9.67 -15.11 -1.43
CA MET A 1 9.00 -13.89 -1.96
C MET A 1 10.02 -12.93 -2.58
N ARG A 2 10.89 -12.27 -1.80
CA ARG A 2 11.86 -11.28 -2.33
C ARG A 2 12.87 -11.82 -3.36
N SER A 3 13.34 -13.06 -3.21
CA SER A 3 14.20 -13.72 -4.21
C SER A 3 13.56 -13.87 -5.59
N VAL A 4 12.21 -13.89 -5.66
CA VAL A 4 11.44 -14.09 -6.89
C VAL A 4 10.85 -12.77 -7.40
N LYS A 5 10.45 -11.87 -6.50
CA LYS A 5 9.76 -10.60 -6.82
C LYS A 5 10.68 -9.37 -6.85
N GLY A 6 11.94 -9.52 -6.45
CA GLY A 6 12.94 -8.44 -6.50
C GLY A 6 12.50 -7.22 -5.70
N GLY A 7 12.58 -6.04 -6.32
CA GLY A 7 12.22 -4.75 -5.72
C GLY A 7 10.73 -4.57 -5.37
N LEU A 8 9.85 -5.47 -5.82
CA LEU A 8 8.42 -5.47 -5.48
C LEU A 8 8.12 -6.14 -4.12
N ALA A 9 9.14 -6.65 -3.42
CA ALA A 9 8.96 -7.19 -2.09
C ALA A 9 9.96 -6.57 -1.13
N ALA A 10 9.44 -6.00 -0.05
CA ALA A 10 10.26 -5.47 1.03
C ALA A 10 11.14 -6.58 1.65
N PRO A 11 12.30 -6.23 2.23
CA PRO A 11 13.05 -7.14 3.09
C PRO A 11 12.17 -7.71 4.21
N ALA A 12 12.46 -8.95 4.63
CA ALA A 12 11.71 -9.60 5.70
C ALA A 12 11.78 -8.77 6.98
N GLY A 13 10.63 -8.58 7.65
CA GLY A 13 10.51 -7.76 8.86
C GLY A 13 10.34 -6.26 8.62
N LEU A 14 10.43 -5.78 7.37
CA LEU A 14 10.27 -4.36 7.02
C LEU A 14 8.99 -4.05 6.23
N SER A 15 8.08 -5.02 6.08
CA SER A 15 6.85 -4.85 5.30
C SER A 15 5.66 -4.54 6.21
N ASN A 16 4.86 -3.54 5.83
CA ASN A 16 3.57 -3.24 6.48
C ASN A 16 2.58 -4.41 6.42
N HIS A 17 2.67 -5.30 5.40
CA HIS A 17 1.91 -6.55 5.37
C HIS A 17 2.23 -7.46 6.57
N GLY A 18 3.49 -7.48 7.00
CA GLY A 18 3.93 -8.28 8.16
C GLY A 18 3.36 -7.79 9.49
N TRP A 19 2.88 -6.55 9.54
CA TRP A 19 2.24 -5.94 10.70
C TRP A 19 0.72 -5.87 10.58
N GLY A 20 0.14 -6.41 9.50
CA GLY A 20 -1.30 -6.34 9.25
C GLY A 20 -1.79 -4.92 8.90
N LEU A 21 -0.89 -4.06 8.43
CA LEU A 21 -1.17 -2.66 8.12
C LEU A 21 -1.27 -2.37 6.62
N ALA A 22 -1.09 -3.38 5.77
CA ALA A 22 -1.24 -3.26 4.33
C ALA A 22 -2.04 -4.43 3.75
N VAL A 23 -2.71 -4.16 2.65
CA VAL A 23 -3.45 -5.15 1.85
C VAL A 23 -3.14 -4.96 0.37
N ASP A 24 -3.12 -6.06 -0.37
CA ASP A 24 -3.06 -6.05 -1.82
C ASP A 24 -4.44 -6.40 -2.38
N LEU A 25 -4.99 -5.54 -3.24
CA LEU A 25 -6.30 -5.71 -3.85
C LEU A 25 -6.20 -6.33 -5.25
N CYS A 26 -7.19 -7.13 -5.63
CA CYS A 26 -7.29 -7.62 -7.01
C CYS A 26 -7.63 -6.46 -7.98
N PRO A 27 -7.22 -6.54 -9.26
CA PRO A 27 -7.46 -5.50 -10.26
C PRO A 27 -8.90 -5.04 -10.36
N GLU A 28 -9.85 -5.95 -10.17
CA GLU A 28 -11.27 -5.63 -10.20
C GLU A 28 -11.62 -4.58 -9.15
N SER A 29 -10.97 -4.60 -7.99
CA SER A 29 -11.24 -3.69 -6.88
C SER A 29 -10.57 -2.33 -7.05
N TYR A 30 -9.31 -2.28 -7.50
CA TYR A 30 -8.54 -1.02 -7.54
C TYR A 30 -8.55 -0.29 -8.90
N THR A 31 -9.19 -0.85 -9.93
CA THR A 31 -9.26 -0.21 -11.27
C THR A 31 -10.61 0.43 -11.55
N GLY A 32 -10.62 1.36 -12.53
CA GLY A 32 -11.85 1.98 -13.03
C GLY A 32 -12.62 2.77 -11.97
N PRO A 33 -13.96 2.81 -12.04
CA PRO A 33 -14.79 3.55 -11.08
C PRO A 33 -14.64 3.08 -9.63
N ARG A 34 -14.34 1.79 -9.40
CA ARG A 34 -14.10 1.26 -8.05
C ARG A 34 -12.78 1.77 -7.47
N GLY A 35 -11.73 1.81 -8.29
CA GLY A 35 -10.47 2.46 -7.92
C GLY A 35 -10.63 3.93 -7.57
N ALA A 36 -11.36 4.69 -8.41
CA ALA A 36 -11.66 6.09 -8.12
C ALA A 36 -12.41 6.25 -6.79
N TRP A 37 -13.43 5.42 -6.55
CA TRP A 37 -14.15 5.39 -5.28
C TRP A 37 -13.25 5.06 -4.09
N LEU A 38 -12.32 4.10 -4.24
CA LEU A 38 -11.36 3.76 -3.18
C LEU A 38 -10.45 4.95 -2.85
N HIS A 39 -9.99 5.73 -3.84
CA HIS A 39 -9.18 6.92 -3.58
C HIS A 39 -9.98 8.04 -2.90
N ASP A 40 -11.27 8.20 -3.26
CA ASP A 40 -12.12 9.23 -2.66
C ASP A 40 -12.55 8.86 -1.23
N VAL A 41 -12.85 7.58 -0.97
CA VAL A 41 -13.47 7.13 0.28
C VAL A 41 -12.48 6.46 1.23
N GLY A 42 -11.44 5.80 0.73
CA GLY A 42 -10.41 5.13 1.54
C GLY A 42 -9.86 6.01 2.66
N PRO A 43 -9.48 7.28 2.40
CA PRO A 43 -8.95 8.17 3.42
C PRO A 43 -9.89 8.42 4.60
N VAL A 44 -11.22 8.37 4.38
CA VAL A 44 -12.23 8.50 5.44
C VAL A 44 -12.11 7.38 6.48
N PHE A 45 -11.66 6.19 6.04
CA PHE A 45 -11.45 5.02 6.88
C PHE A 45 -9.97 4.79 7.24
N GLY A 46 -9.11 5.77 6.94
CA GLY A 46 -7.68 5.70 7.23
C GLY A 46 -6.88 4.81 6.27
N TRP A 47 -7.45 4.44 5.12
CA TRP A 47 -6.76 3.66 4.09
C TRP A 47 -6.31 4.55 2.94
N ASP A 48 -5.12 4.30 2.39
CA ASP A 48 -4.63 5.03 1.23
C ASP A 48 -3.74 4.15 0.34
N ASN A 49 -3.67 4.48 -0.96
CA ASN A 49 -2.61 4.01 -1.85
C ASN A 49 -1.45 5.01 -1.71
N PRO A 50 -0.33 4.65 -1.06
CA PRO A 50 0.67 5.64 -0.68
C PRO A 50 1.34 6.24 -1.91
N ALA A 51 1.73 7.53 -1.83
CA ALA A 51 2.26 8.28 -2.96
C ALA A 51 3.49 7.62 -3.63
N TRP A 52 4.29 6.85 -2.90
CA TRP A 52 5.42 6.13 -3.48
C TRP A 52 4.99 5.03 -4.47
N ALA A 53 3.79 4.47 -4.30
CA ALA A 53 3.22 3.41 -5.12
C ALA A 53 2.57 3.92 -6.42
N HIS A 54 2.43 5.25 -6.55
CA HIS A 54 1.87 5.88 -7.74
C HIS A 54 2.85 5.88 -8.91
N ARG A 55 2.32 6.04 -10.14
CA ARG A 55 3.16 6.20 -11.34
C ARG A 55 4.04 7.45 -11.18
N GLY A 56 5.36 7.27 -11.27
CA GLY A 56 6.33 8.35 -11.06
C GLY A 56 6.61 8.67 -9.59
N GLY A 57 6.10 7.87 -8.65
CA GLY A 57 6.46 7.93 -7.23
C GLY A 57 7.90 7.47 -6.97
N GLY A 58 8.31 7.54 -5.70
CA GLY A 58 9.65 7.15 -5.26
C GLY A 58 9.90 5.64 -5.22
N GLY A 59 8.86 4.81 -5.39
CA GLY A 59 8.94 3.35 -5.38
C GLY A 59 8.43 2.72 -6.68
N PRO A 60 8.29 1.38 -6.71
CA PRO A 60 7.63 0.70 -7.82
C PRO A 60 6.16 1.14 -7.94
N TYR A 61 5.63 1.07 -9.16
CA TYR A 61 4.20 1.30 -9.38
C TYR A 61 3.39 0.11 -8.86
N GLU A 62 2.67 0.32 -7.76
CA GLU A 62 1.90 -0.69 -7.03
C GLU A 62 0.47 -0.20 -6.74
N PRO A 63 -0.39 -0.06 -7.76
CA PRO A 63 -1.77 0.45 -7.59
C PRO A 63 -2.67 -0.48 -6.77
N TRP A 64 -2.23 -1.73 -6.54
CA TRP A 64 -2.93 -2.72 -5.72
C TRP A 64 -2.62 -2.58 -4.23
N HIS A 65 -1.54 -1.90 -3.84
CA HIS A 65 -1.05 -1.86 -2.46
C HIS A 65 -1.72 -0.72 -1.68
N TRP A 66 -2.42 -1.06 -0.61
CA TRP A 66 -3.14 -0.09 0.23
C TRP A 66 -2.70 -0.23 1.68
N GLU A 67 -2.54 0.90 2.37
CA GLU A 67 -2.03 0.96 3.74
C GLU A 67 -3.03 1.59 4.70
N TYR A 68 -3.12 1.03 5.91
CA TYR A 68 -3.80 1.67 7.03
C TYR A 68 -2.89 2.74 7.65
N VAL A 69 -3.03 3.96 7.14
CA VAL A 69 -2.15 5.11 7.40
C VAL A 69 -1.98 5.43 8.89
N PRO A 70 -3.03 5.41 9.75
CA PRO A 70 -2.84 5.67 11.17
C PRO A 70 -1.88 4.69 11.84
N GLY A 71 -1.95 3.41 11.47
CA GLY A 71 -1.08 2.36 11.99
C GLY A 71 0.34 2.47 11.45
N VAL A 72 0.51 2.71 10.14
CA VAL A 72 1.85 2.89 9.54
C VAL A 72 2.58 4.04 10.20
N ARG A 73 1.92 5.19 10.34
CA ARG A 73 2.48 6.37 11.02
C ARG A 73 2.79 6.10 12.49
N ASP A 74 2.05 5.22 13.15
CA ASP A 74 2.33 4.88 14.55
C ASP A 74 3.64 4.10 14.70
N ILE A 75 3.92 3.21 13.77
CA ILE A 75 5.17 2.46 13.80
C ILE A 75 6.36 3.35 13.41
N GLU A 76 6.20 4.22 12.42
CA GLU A 76 7.22 5.21 12.05
C GLU A 76 7.59 6.15 13.20
N ARG A 77 6.64 6.50 14.07
CA ARG A 77 6.91 7.33 15.26
C ARG A 77 7.62 6.59 16.39
N ARG A 78 7.58 5.26 16.39
CA ARG A 78 8.17 4.40 17.43
C ARG A 78 9.57 3.91 17.06
N ALA A 79 9.96 4.04 15.78
CA ALA A 79 11.28 3.71 15.26
C ALA A 79 12.25 4.90 15.41
#